data_AF-A0A7W0X8R0-F1
#
_entry.id   AF-A0A7W0X8R0-F1
#
_cell.length_a   1.000
_cell.length_b   1.000
_cell.length_c   1.000
_cell.angle_alpha   90.00
_cell.angle_beta   90.00
_cell.angle_gamma   90.00
#
_symmetry.space_group_name_H-M   'P 1'
#
loop_
_entity.id
_entity.type
_entity.pdbx_description
1 polymer ?
#
loop_
_entity_poly.entity_id
_entity_poly.type
_entity_poly.pdbx_seq_one_letter_code
_entity_poly.pdbx_strand_id
1 'polypeptide(L)' 'ALDLEGVEPTSHVVQLENVLRPDEPRPSLDREQAMGQAPDSDGTGFRVPSPSAGQ' A
#
# COMPACT_ATOMS: atom_id res chain seq x y z
N ALA A 1 -37.12 3.44 3.35
CA ALA A 1 -35.70 3.71 3.06
C ALA A 1 -35.36 5.07 3.65
N LEU A 2 -34.09 5.32 4.03
CA LEU A 2 -33.66 6.61 4.56
C LEU A 2 -33.24 7.53 3.41
N ASP A 3 -33.68 8.79 3.46
CA ASP A 3 -33.28 9.83 2.53
C ASP A 3 -31.94 10.43 2.95
N LEU A 4 -31.00 10.50 2.01
CA LEU A 4 -29.63 10.96 2.19
C LEU A 4 -29.29 12.10 1.23
N GLU A 5 -30.29 12.67 0.54
CA GLU A 5 -30.08 13.79 -0.36
C GLU A 5 -29.43 14.97 0.38
N GLY A 6 -28.31 15.47 -0.14
CA GLY A 6 -27.56 16.59 0.44
C GLY A 6 -26.73 16.24 1.69
N VAL A 7 -26.67 14.97 2.12
CA VAL A 7 -25.78 14.57 3.21
C VAL A 7 -24.40 14.23 2.63
N GLU A 8 -23.39 14.99 3.03
CA GLU A 8 -22.02 14.72 2.63
C GLU A 8 -21.53 13.35 3.16
N PRO A 9 -20.85 12.54 2.33
CA PRO A 9 -20.31 11.27 2.77
C PRO A 9 -19.31 11.44 3.92
N THR A 10 -19.47 10.63 4.97
CA THR A 10 -18.48 10.56 6.05
C THR A 10 -17.32 9.65 5.63
N SER A 11 -16.16 10.23 5.32
CA SER A 11 -14.97 9.46 4.92
C SER A 11 -14.28 8.76 6.10
N HIS A 12 -14.24 9.45 7.25
CA HIS A 12 -13.63 8.97 8.50
C HIS A 12 -14.51 9.39 9.68
N VAL A 13 -14.65 8.52 10.67
CA VAL A 13 -15.47 8.79 11.87
C VAL A 13 -14.76 9.67 12.90
N VAL A 14 -13.43 9.80 12.79
CA VAL A 14 -12.61 10.68 13.62
C VAL A 14 -12.07 11.80 12.76
N GLN A 15 -12.18 13.03 13.25
CA GLN A 15 -11.59 14.20 12.61
C GLN A 15 -10.10 14.26 12.97
N LEU A 16 -9.25 13.98 11.99
CA LEU A 16 -7.80 14.05 12.10
C LEU A 16 -7.28 15.11 11.14
N GLU A 17 -6.42 16.00 11.63
CA GLU A 17 -5.82 17.06 10.84
C GLU A 17 -4.30 17.01 10.99
N ASN A 18 -3.58 17.17 9.87
CA ASN A 18 -2.12 17.35 9.85
C ASN A 18 -1.32 16.29 10.62
N VAL A 19 -1.78 15.02 10.61
CA VAL A 19 -1.07 13.90 11.24
C VAL A 19 0.11 13.48 10.35
N LEU A 20 1.24 14.16 10.54
CA LEU A 20 2.47 13.94 9.78
C LEU A 20 3.45 13.03 10.54
N ARG A 21 4.27 12.31 9.78
CA ARG A 21 5.42 11.55 10.30
C ARG A 21 6.69 12.37 10.13
N PRO A 22 7.66 12.34 11.08
CA PRO A 22 8.99 12.90 10.85
C PRO A 22 9.69 12.24 9.66
N ASP A 23 10.54 13.01 8.99
CA ASP A 23 11.36 12.54 7.87
C ASP A 23 12.64 11.89 8.37
N GLU A 24 12.48 10.79 9.08
CA GLU A 24 13.58 10.04 9.68
C GLU A 24 13.62 8.61 9.12
N PRO A 25 14.81 8.12 8.69
CA PRO A 25 14.95 6.76 8.20
C PRO A 25 14.71 5.76 9.34
N ARG A 26 14.01 4.66 9.01
CA ARG A 26 13.77 3.54 9.90
C ARG A 26 14.29 2.26 9.24
N PRO A 27 14.72 1.25 10.01
CA PRO A 27 15.11 -0.04 9.45
C PRO A 27 14.00 -0.62 8.57
N SER A 28 14.36 -1.04 7.36
CA SER A 28 13.47 -1.81 6.48
C SER A 28 13.37 -3.26 6.99
N LEU A 29 12.36 -3.99 6.50
CA LEU A 29 12.31 -5.44 6.69
C LEU A 29 13.55 -6.11 6.10
N ASP A 30 13.97 -7.22 6.69
CA ASP A 30 14.99 -8.07 6.10
C ASP A 30 14.51 -8.58 4.73
N ARG A 31 15.43 -8.64 3.75
CA ARG A 31 15.07 -9.03 2.37
C ARG A 31 14.38 -10.40 2.31
N GLU A 32 14.87 -11.36 3.08
CA GLU A 32 14.28 -12.70 3.16
C GLU A 32 12.85 -12.65 3.69
N GLN A 33 12.60 -11.88 4.75
CA GLN A 33 11.25 -11.69 5.30
C GLN A 33 10.32 -11.01 4.28
N ALA A 34 10.81 -9.99 3.58
CA ALA A 34 10.05 -9.28 2.57
C ALA A 34 9.68 -10.16 1.37
N MET A 35 10.57 -11.07 0.94
CA MET A 35 10.34 -11.98 -0.19
C MET A 35 9.64 -13.29 0.22
N GLY A 36 9.57 -13.63 1.51
CA GLY A 36 9.11 -14.94 1.97
C GLY A 36 7.65 -15.31 1.62
N GLN A 37 6.85 -14.35 1.15
CA GLN A 37 5.48 -14.56 0.67
C GLN A 37 5.32 -14.31 -0.84
N ALA A 38 6.42 -14.12 -1.56
CA ALA A 38 6.39 -13.93 -3.00
C ALA A 38 5.99 -15.23 -3.72
N PRO A 39 4.93 -15.23 -4.57
CA PRO A 39 4.59 -16.40 -5.37
C PRO A 39 5.70 -16.81 -6.34
N ASP A 40 6.44 -15.83 -6.86
CA ASP A 40 7.61 -16.01 -7.71
C ASP A 40 8.62 -14.88 -7.42
N SER A 41 9.87 -15.26 -7.10
CA SER A 41 10.96 -14.34 -6.84
C SER A 41 12.27 -14.91 -7.37
N ASP A 42 13.23 -14.03 -7.68
CA ASP A 42 14.58 -14.44 -8.06
C ASP A 42 15.60 -14.32 -6.90
N GLY A 43 15.10 -14.17 -5.67
CA GLY A 43 15.91 -13.92 -4.48
C GLY A 43 16.39 -12.47 -4.31
N THR A 44 16.23 -11.62 -5.32
CA THR A 44 16.55 -10.19 -5.27
C THR A 44 15.33 -9.29 -5.48
N GLY A 45 14.26 -9.80 -6.10
CA GLY A 45 12.98 -9.14 -6.25
C GLY A 45 11.86 -10.09 -6.67
N PHE A 46 10.64 -9.53 -6.79
CA PHE A 46 9.48 -10.22 -7.32
C PHE A 46 9.61 -10.41 -8.83
N ARG A 47 9.42 -11.63 -9.31
CA ARG A 47 9.41 -11.89 -10.76
C ARG A 47 8.02 -11.58 -11.31
N VAL A 48 7.98 -10.76 -12.36
CA VAL A 48 6.76 -10.41 -13.10
C VAL A 48 7.03 -10.46 -14.60
N PRO A 49 6.01 -10.69 -15.45
CA PRO A 49 6.16 -10.50 -16.88
C PRO A 49 6.59 -9.06 -17.19
N SER A 50 7.60 -8.91 -18.06
CA SER A 50 7.93 -7.57 -18.58
C SER A 50 6.74 -7.05 -19.40
N PRO A 51 6.42 -5.74 -19.35
CA PRO A 51 5.43 -5.14 -20.23
C PRO A 51 5.63 -5.44 -21.72
N SER A 52 6.88 -5.70 -22.14
CA SER A 52 7.24 -6.05 -23.52
C SER A 52 7.40 -7.56 -23.79
N ALA A 53 7.25 -8.43 -22.79
CA ALA A 53 7.49 -9.87 -22.96
C ALA A 53 6.48 -10.57 -23.88
N GLY A 54 5.40 -9.89 -24.27
CA GLY A 54 4.39 -10.38 -25.22
C GLY A 54 4.41 -9.73 -26.60
N GLN A 55 5.44 -8.92 -26.92
CA GLN A 55 5.68 -8.40 -28.27
C GLN A 55 6.68 -9.25 -29.05
#